data_AF-A0A9R1WSG8-F1
#
_entry.id   AF-A0A9R1WSG8-F1
#
_cell.length_a   1.000
_cell.length_b   1.000
_cell.length_c   1.000
_cell.angle_alpha   90.00
_cell.angle_beta   90.00
_cell.angle_gamma   90.00
#
_symmetry.space_group_name_H-M   'P 1'
#
loop_
_entity.id
_entity.type
_entity.pdbx_description
1 polymer ?
#
loop_
_entity_poly.entity_id
_entity_poly.type
_entity_poly.pdbx_seq_one_letter_code
_entity_poly.pdbx_strand_id
1 'polypeptide(L)'
;MKQFNFLVLSSLSAPSADPSGVWKACQKNPGNCSPSHMNYLQDFRNQMLDALKGFSKSTQNGLFVNSCFAHCQTERQDTWFADDSPVINNKAIALAVGDWFFDRSSVKETDCPYPCDKSCHNLLFR
;
A
#
# COMPACT_ATOMS: atom_id res chain seq x y z
N MET A 1 -3.28 -9.82 11.01
CA MET A 1 -3.31 -9.28 9.64
C MET A 1 -1.91 -8.79 9.29
N LYS A 2 -1.39 -9.09 8.11
CA LYS A 2 -0.17 -8.43 7.60
C LYS A 2 -0.61 -7.27 6.71
N GLN A 3 -0.33 -6.05 7.16
CA GLN A 3 -0.37 -4.85 6.35
C GLN A 3 1.06 -4.59 5.85
N PHE A 4 1.24 -4.34 4.55
CA PHE A 4 2.56 -3.99 4.01
C PHE A 4 2.74 -2.49 4.08
N ASN A 5 3.81 -2.09 4.75
CA ASN A 5 4.21 -0.73 5.01
C ASN A 5 5.51 -0.51 4.19
N PHE A 6 5.44 0.16 3.03
CA PHE A 6 6.61 0.65 2.25
C PHE A 6 7.10 2.03 2.69
N LEU A 7 8.24 2.12 3.38
CA LEU A 7 8.80 3.34 4.01
C LEU A 7 9.33 4.34 2.94
N VAL A 8 8.45 5.06 2.25
CA VAL A 8 8.69 5.70 0.92
C VAL A 8 9.98 6.53 0.78
N LEU A 9 10.40 7.29 1.80
CA LEU A 9 11.60 8.15 1.71
C LEU A 9 12.93 7.37 1.63
N SER A 10 12.97 6.14 2.14
CA SER A 10 14.17 5.28 2.12
C SER A 10 13.93 3.90 1.50
N SER A 11 12.67 3.53 1.23
CA SER A 11 12.29 2.19 0.76
C SER A 11 12.20 2.08 -0.76
N LEU A 12 11.91 3.18 -1.48
CA LEU A 12 11.88 3.14 -2.95
C LEU A 12 13.29 3.09 -3.52
N SER A 13 14.12 4.08 -3.18
CA SER A 13 15.55 3.99 -3.43
C SER A 13 16.32 4.93 -2.49
N ALA A 14 17.15 4.34 -1.63
CA ALA A 14 18.12 5.11 -0.85
C ALA A 14 19.07 5.88 -1.79
N PRO A 15 19.69 6.99 -1.35
CA PRO A 15 20.66 7.72 -2.18
C PRO A 15 21.79 6.85 -2.74
N SER A 16 22.19 5.80 -2.01
CA SER A 16 23.17 4.80 -2.47
C SER A 16 22.65 3.90 -3.60
N ALA A 17 21.33 3.67 -3.65
CA ALA A 17 20.66 2.86 -4.67
C ALA A 17 20.20 3.70 -5.89
N ASP A 18 20.17 5.03 -5.77
CA ASP A 18 19.89 5.96 -6.87
C ASP A 18 20.97 7.08 -6.98
N PRO A 19 22.23 6.75 -7.31
CA PRO A 19 23.31 7.74 -7.39
C PRO A 19 23.06 8.81 -8.47
N SER A 20 22.40 8.44 -9.56
CA SER A 20 22.03 9.34 -10.66
C SER A 20 20.78 10.18 -10.35
N GLY A 21 20.05 9.88 -9.27
CA GLY A 21 18.90 10.66 -8.83
C GLY A 21 17.65 10.51 -9.70
N VAL A 22 17.56 9.42 -10.47
CA VAL A 22 16.49 9.17 -11.44
C VAL A 22 15.13 8.97 -10.75
N TRP A 23 15.13 8.44 -9.52
CA TRP A 23 13.91 8.19 -8.74
C TRP A 23 13.48 9.39 -7.89
N LYS A 24 14.34 10.37 -7.66
CA LYS A 24 14.09 11.50 -6.72
C LYS A 24 12.74 12.19 -6.95
N ALA A 25 12.38 12.45 -8.21
CA ALA A 25 11.11 13.09 -8.54
C ALA A 25 9.90 12.19 -8.24
N CYS A 26 10.00 10.90 -8.57
CA CYS A 26 8.97 9.88 -8.35
C CYS A 26 8.77 9.58 -6.85
N GLN A 27 9.85 9.58 -6.05
CA GLN A 27 9.77 9.42 -4.60
C GLN A 27 9.01 10.55 -3.91
N LYS A 28 9.24 11.79 -4.36
CA LYS A 28 8.58 12.98 -3.81
C LYS A 28 7.10 13.05 -4.21
N ASN A 29 6.80 12.68 -5.44
CA ASN A 29 5.45 12.71 -5.97
C ASN A 29 5.29 11.55 -6.97
N PRO A 30 4.38 10.59 -6.70
CA PRO A 30 4.18 9.46 -7.59
C PRO A 30 3.60 9.88 -8.96
N GLY A 31 3.03 11.07 -9.09
CA GLY A 31 2.64 11.66 -10.38
C GLY A 31 3.83 12.01 -11.30
N ASN A 32 5.05 12.06 -10.75
CA ASN A 32 6.28 12.29 -11.52
C ASN A 32 7.02 11.00 -11.90
N CYS A 33 6.44 9.83 -11.62
CA CYS A 33 7.02 8.55 -12.03
C CYS A 33 6.91 8.39 -13.55
N SER A 34 8.01 8.00 -14.19
CA SER A 34 8.01 7.62 -15.61
C SER A 34 7.30 6.27 -15.79
N PRO A 35 6.91 5.90 -17.03
CA PRO A 35 6.39 4.56 -17.31
C PRO A 35 7.33 3.44 -16.84
N SER A 36 8.65 3.63 -16.90
CA SER A 36 9.63 2.64 -16.41
C SER A 36 9.61 2.51 -14.88
N HIS A 37 9.52 3.62 -14.13
CA HIS A 37 9.34 3.57 -12.67
C HIS A 37 8.05 2.85 -12.30
N MET A 38 6.96 3.15 -13.02
CA MET A 38 5.66 2.53 -12.77
C MET A 38 5.70 1.03 -13.03
N ASN A 39 6.30 0.57 -14.14
CA ASN A 39 6.45 -0.86 -14.42
C ASN A 39 7.23 -1.58 -13.30
N TYR A 40 8.33 -0.99 -12.83
CA TYR A 40 9.10 -1.56 -11.72
C TYR A 40 8.26 -1.69 -10.44
N LEU A 41 7.47 -0.67 -10.10
CA LEU A 41 6.57 -0.73 -8.93
C LEU A 41 5.47 -1.78 -9.09
N GLN A 42 4.96 -2.01 -10.31
CA GLN A 42 3.99 -3.08 -10.56
C GLN A 42 4.62 -4.47 -10.46
N ASP A 43 5.82 -4.65 -10.99
CA ASP A 43 6.55 -5.92 -10.85
C ASP A 43 6.83 -6.23 -9.37
N PHE A 44 7.20 -5.21 -8.61
CA PHE A 44 7.38 -5.34 -7.17
C PHE A 44 6.07 -5.68 -6.43
N ARG A 45 4.95 -5.03 -6.78
CA ARG A 45 3.62 -5.39 -6.27
C ARG A 45 3.32 -6.87 -6.54
N ASN A 46 3.58 -7.35 -7.75
CA ASN A 46 3.31 -8.74 -8.12
C ASN A 46 4.15 -9.73 -7.31
N GLN A 47 5.43 -9.41 -7.08
CA GLN A 47 6.32 -10.20 -6.20
C GLN A 47 5.81 -10.24 -4.75
N MET A 48 5.39 -9.08 -4.21
CA MET A 48 4.80 -9.01 -2.87
C MET A 48 3.54 -9.88 -2.76
N LEU A 49 2.64 -9.80 -3.74
CA LEU A 49 1.42 -10.61 -3.77
C LEU A 49 1.72 -12.11 -3.89
N ASP A 50 2.74 -12.49 -4.65
CA ASP A 50 3.16 -13.89 -4.74
C ASP A 50 3.70 -14.41 -3.41
N ALA A 51 4.57 -13.64 -2.74
CA ALA A 51 5.07 -13.95 -1.41
C ALA A 51 3.95 -14.07 -0.35
N LEU A 52 2.86 -13.34 -0.55
CA LEU A 52 1.68 -13.37 0.31
C LEU A 52 0.79 -14.61 0.14
N LYS A 53 0.88 -15.34 -0.98
CA LYS A 53 0.01 -16.50 -1.27
C LYS A 53 0.08 -17.57 -0.19
N GLY A 54 1.26 -17.83 0.36
CA GLY A 54 1.42 -18.80 1.45
C GLY A 54 0.69 -18.36 2.72
N PHE A 55 0.87 -17.08 3.09
CA PHE A 55 0.25 -16.49 4.27
C PHE A 55 -1.28 -16.39 4.13
N SER A 56 -1.79 -16.11 2.93
CA SER A 56 -3.22 -15.91 2.71
C SER A 56 -4.05 -17.19 2.79
N LYS A 57 -3.44 -18.38 2.63
CA LYS A 57 -4.13 -19.70 2.70
C LYS A 57 -4.77 -19.99 4.05
N SER A 58 -4.23 -19.48 5.15
CA SER A 58 -4.83 -19.67 6.48
C SER A 58 -6.08 -18.82 6.64
N THR A 59 -7.19 -19.44 7.08
CA THR A 59 -8.44 -18.76 7.41
C THR A 59 -8.32 -17.85 8.63
N GLN A 60 -7.35 -18.11 9.51
CA GLN A 60 -7.06 -17.29 10.69
C GLN A 60 -6.34 -15.98 10.35
N ASN A 61 -5.73 -15.89 9.17
CA ASN A 61 -4.98 -14.72 8.77
C ASN A 61 -5.91 -13.68 8.10
N GLY A 62 -5.62 -12.41 8.30
CA GLY A 62 -6.24 -11.30 7.56
C GLY A 62 -5.26 -10.69 6.56
N LEU A 63 -5.74 -10.22 5.42
CA LEU A 63 -4.97 -9.48 4.42
C LEU A 63 -5.77 -8.28 3.92
N PHE A 64 -5.12 -7.12 3.87
CA PHE A 64 -5.67 -5.90 3.29
C PHE A 64 -4.53 -5.20 2.54
N VAL A 65 -4.60 -5.22 1.20
CA VAL A 65 -3.58 -4.65 0.31
C VAL A 65 -4.25 -3.64 -0.61
N ASN A 66 -4.14 -2.35 -0.29
CA ASN A 66 -4.66 -1.27 -1.13
C ASN A 66 -3.63 -0.83 -2.17
N SER A 67 -4.08 -0.03 -3.12
CA SER A 67 -3.24 0.55 -4.15
C SER A 67 -2.87 1.99 -3.81
N CYS A 68 -2.34 2.25 -2.62
CA CYS A 68 -1.91 3.59 -2.21
C CYS A 68 -0.39 3.77 -2.25
N PHE A 69 0.07 4.94 -2.68
CA PHE A 69 1.47 5.35 -2.56
C PHE A 69 1.68 6.02 -1.20
N ALA A 70 1.70 5.20 -0.14
CA ALA A 70 1.75 5.66 1.24
C ALA A 70 2.51 4.68 2.15
N HIS A 71 2.88 5.16 3.35
CA HIS A 71 3.52 4.38 4.41
C HIS A 71 2.82 4.61 5.75
N CYS A 72 3.04 3.70 6.72
CA CYS A 72 2.55 3.84 8.10
C CYS A 72 1.03 4.10 8.18
N GLN A 73 0.24 3.51 7.27
CA GLN A 73 -1.18 3.83 7.17
C GLN A 73 -1.95 3.54 8.47
N THR A 74 -1.49 2.56 9.25
CA THR A 74 -2.10 2.17 10.53
C THR A 74 -1.71 3.10 11.69
N GLU A 75 -0.63 3.87 11.55
CA GLU A 75 -0.16 4.80 12.60
C GLU A 75 -0.76 6.20 12.43
N ARG A 76 -1.39 6.46 11.28
CA ARG A 76 -1.95 7.74 10.89
C ARG A 76 -3.47 7.70 10.99
N GLN A 77 -4.04 8.52 11.87
CA GLN A 77 -5.49 8.52 12.10
C GLN A 77 -6.29 8.86 10.84
N ASP A 78 -5.77 9.75 9.99
CA ASP A 78 -6.39 10.16 8.73
C ASP A 78 -6.49 9.02 7.71
N THR A 79 -5.57 8.05 7.75
CA THR A 79 -5.62 6.87 6.87
C THR A 79 -6.17 5.62 7.55
N TRP A 80 -6.17 5.57 8.88
CA TRP A 80 -6.61 4.40 9.63
C TRP A 80 -8.13 4.41 9.84
N PHE A 81 -8.66 5.50 10.41
CA PHE A 81 -10.04 5.57 10.89
C PHE A 81 -10.58 7.01 10.90
N ALA A 82 -10.58 7.64 9.73
CA ALA A 82 -11.27 8.89 9.41
C ALA A 82 -12.38 8.63 8.38
N ASP A 83 -13.28 9.59 8.21
CA ASP A 83 -14.44 9.48 7.29
C ASP A 83 -14.02 9.27 5.82
N ASP A 84 -12.84 9.77 5.45
CA ASP A 84 -12.25 9.68 4.12
C ASP A 84 -11.05 8.72 4.04
N SER A 85 -10.86 7.84 5.05
CA SER A 85 -9.77 6.86 5.03
C SER A 85 -9.82 5.97 3.79
N PRO A 86 -8.66 5.47 3.30
CA PRO A 86 -8.60 4.60 2.14
C PRO A 86 -9.48 3.35 2.27
N VAL A 87 -10.19 3.01 1.19
CA VAL A 87 -11.18 1.93 1.14
C VAL A 87 -10.89 0.95 0.01
N ILE A 88 -11.10 -0.34 0.28
CA ILE A 88 -11.25 -1.36 -0.75
C ILE A 88 -12.68 -1.87 -0.66
N ASN A 89 -13.39 -1.94 -1.79
CA ASN A 89 -14.79 -2.41 -1.84
C ASN A 89 -15.69 -1.68 -0.82
N ASN A 90 -15.54 -0.34 -0.70
CA ASN A 90 -16.23 0.52 0.27
C ASN A 90 -16.00 0.15 1.75
N LYS A 91 -14.92 -0.57 2.07
CA LYS A 91 -14.54 -0.90 3.45
C LYS A 91 -13.21 -0.26 3.82
N ALA A 92 -13.23 0.57 4.87
CA ALA A 92 -12.05 1.26 5.40
C ALA A 92 -11.11 0.30 6.14
N ILE A 93 -9.83 0.65 6.22
CA ILE A 93 -8.77 -0.20 6.78
C ILE A 93 -9.11 -0.67 8.21
N ALA A 94 -9.43 0.26 9.13
CA ALA A 94 -9.73 -0.10 10.52
C ALA A 94 -10.96 -1.00 10.66
N LEU A 95 -11.98 -0.82 9.81
CA LEU A 95 -13.17 -1.67 9.80
C LEU A 95 -12.84 -3.08 9.32
N ALA A 96 -12.06 -3.20 8.24
CA ALA A 96 -11.58 -4.47 7.72
C ALA A 96 -10.71 -5.21 8.77
N VAL A 97 -9.81 -4.50 9.44
CA VAL A 97 -8.98 -5.07 10.51
C VAL A 97 -9.84 -5.52 11.68
N GLY A 98 -10.80 -4.69 12.11
CA GLY A 98 -11.71 -5.03 13.19
C GLY A 98 -12.57 -6.25 12.88
N ASP A 99 -13.11 -6.35 11.66
CA ASP A 99 -13.93 -7.49 11.26
C ASP A 99 -13.14 -8.80 11.26
N TRP A 100 -11.87 -8.74 10.84
CA TRP A 100 -10.96 -9.88 10.95
C TRP A 100 -10.61 -10.20 12.40
N PHE A 101 -10.24 -9.19 13.21
CA PHE A 101 -9.76 -9.40 14.58
C PHE A 101 -10.82 -9.97 15.52
N PHE A 102 -12.08 -9.56 15.34
CA PHE A 102 -13.21 -10.03 16.15
C PHE A 102 -13.98 -11.19 15.49
N ASP A 103 -13.39 -11.87 14.50
CA ASP A 103 -13.99 -13.00 13.79
C ASP A 103 -15.38 -12.71 13.18
N ARG A 104 -15.65 -11.46 12.82
CA ARG A 104 -16.91 -11.06 12.16
C ARG A 104 -16.93 -11.40 10.67
N SER A 105 -15.77 -11.37 10.01
CA SER A 105 -15.63 -11.81 8.62
C SER A 105 -14.19 -12.20 8.28
N SER A 106 -14.03 -13.12 7.32
CA SER A 106 -12.73 -13.36 6.70
C SER A 106 -12.38 -12.19 5.78
N VAL A 107 -11.20 -11.59 5.97
CA VAL A 107 -10.76 -10.41 5.22
C VAL A 107 -9.50 -10.76 4.44
N LYS A 108 -9.61 -10.78 3.11
CA LYS A 108 -8.52 -11.07 2.16
C LYS A 108 -8.60 -10.11 0.97
N GLU A 109 -8.59 -8.81 1.27
CA GLU A 109 -8.76 -7.78 0.27
C GLU A 109 -7.44 -7.49 -0.44
N THR A 110 -7.47 -7.46 -1.77
CA THR A 110 -6.37 -7.00 -2.60
C THR A 110 -6.93 -6.15 -3.70
N ASP A 111 -6.48 -4.91 -3.73
CA ASP A 111 -6.93 -3.89 -4.66
C ASP A 111 -6.25 -4.01 -6.03
N CYS A 112 -6.70 -3.22 -6.99
CA CYS A 112 -6.13 -3.15 -8.33
C CYS A 112 -4.68 -2.62 -8.34
N PRO A 113 -3.97 -2.73 -9.48
CA PRO A 113 -2.69 -2.05 -9.67
C PRO A 113 -2.80 -0.52 -9.51
N TYR A 114 -1.88 0.10 -8.76
CA TYR A 114 -1.76 1.58 -8.67
C TYR A 114 -1.62 2.20 -10.08
N PRO A 115 -2.18 3.39 -10.38
CA PRO A 115 -2.94 4.29 -9.53
C PRO A 115 -4.46 4.17 -9.76
N CYS A 116 -5.11 3.17 -9.18
CA CYS A 116 -6.55 2.98 -9.37
C CYS A 116 -7.39 3.51 -8.19
N ASP A 117 -6.89 3.43 -6.96
CA ASP A 117 -7.62 3.88 -5.78
C ASP A 117 -7.55 5.40 -5.61
N LYS A 118 -8.73 6.02 -5.64
CA LYS A 118 -8.93 7.47 -5.51
C LYS A 118 -9.14 7.92 -4.06
N SER A 119 -9.30 6.98 -3.13
CA SER A 119 -9.41 7.26 -1.69
C SER A 119 -8.06 7.40 -1.00
N CYS A 120 -6.96 7.15 -1.71
CA CYS A 120 -5.62 7.20 -1.14
C CYS A 120 -5.17 8.63 -0.78
N HIS A 121 -4.73 8.78 0.48
CA HIS A 121 -3.98 9.96 0.92
C HIS A 121 -2.50 9.79 0.58
N ASN A 122 -2.14 10.03 -0.67
CA ASN A 122 -0.74 9.91 -1.13
C ASN A 122 0.14 10.99 -0.49
N LEU A 123 1.33 10.59 -0.05
CA LEU A 123 2.31 11.52 0.51
C LEU A 123 3.00 12.31 -0.60
N LEU A 124 2.75 13.62 -0.66
CA LEU A 124 3.38 14.53 -1.61
C LEU A 124 4.41 15.41 -0.89
N PHE A 125 5.68 15.15 -1.16
CA PHE A 125 6.80 15.93 -0.61
C PHE A 125 7.22 17.01 -1.61
N ARG A 126 7.45 18.23 -1.12
CA ARG A 126 7.99 19.34 -1.93
C ARG A 126 9.51 19.28 -1.96
#